data_AF-A0A4R2CD66-F1
#
_entry.id   AF-A0A4R2CD66-F1
#
_cell.length_a   1.000
_cell.length_b   1.000
_cell.length_c   1.000
_cell.angle_alpha   90.00
_cell.angle_beta   90.00
_cell.angle_gamma   90.00
#
_symmetry.space_group_name_H-M   'P 1'
#
loop_
_entity.id
_entity.type
_entity.pdbx_description
1 polymer ?
#
loop_
_entity_poly.entity_id
_entity_poly.type
_entity_poly.pdbx_seq_one_letter_code
_entity_poly.pdbx_strand_id
1 'polypeptide(L)'
;MADPVELTVVQVRDGDRWRGVAVIDGRNYPDRASFDQAVMDAFDTLAELRIPSQLATRDVTATEPPSQLPAWYDYRKTLAPKGAGETE
;
A
#
# COMPACT_ATOMS: atom_id res chain seq x y z
N MET A 1 -24.58 10.22 5.71
CA MET A 1 -23.95 9.53 4.57
C MET A 1 -22.50 9.37 4.97
N ALA A 2 -21.94 8.15 4.91
CA ALA A 2 -20.50 7.99 5.15
C ALA A 2 -19.78 8.54 3.92
N ASP A 3 -18.87 9.48 4.11
CA ASP A 3 -18.04 10.00 3.03
C ASP A 3 -17.26 8.84 2.39
N PRO A 4 -17.21 8.76 1.05
CA PRO A 4 -16.40 7.76 0.37
C PRO A 4 -14.93 7.97 0.78
N VAL A 5 -14.26 6.89 1.15
CA VAL A 5 -12.85 6.88 1.54
C VAL A 5 -12.08 6.16 0.45
N GLU A 6 -10.84 6.57 0.16
CA GLU A 6 -10.05 5.92 -0.88
C GLU A 6 -9.30 4.69 -0.36
N LEU A 7 -9.18 3.69 -1.23
CA LEU A 7 -8.35 2.51 -1.05
C LEU A 7 -7.38 2.41 -2.23
N THR A 8 -6.09 2.37 -1.92
CA THR A 8 -5.04 2.19 -2.92
C THR A 8 -4.51 0.76 -2.85
N VAL A 9 -4.66 0.01 -3.94
CA VAL A 9 -4.07 -1.32 -4.08
C VAL A 9 -2.66 -1.19 -4.64
N VAL A 10 -1.70 -1.72 -3.89
CA VAL A 10 -0.31 -1.83 -4.34
C VAL A 10 -0.21 -3.08 -5.20
N GLN A 11 0.11 -2.91 -6.47
CA GLN A 11 0.31 -4.00 -7.42
C GLN A 11 1.77 -4.05 -7.86
N VAL A 12 2.34 -5.24 -7.90
CA VAL A 12 3.70 -5.48 -8.44
C VAL A 12 3.61 -6.34 -9.69
N ARG A 13 4.60 -6.20 -10.56
CA ARG A 13 4.69 -7.02 -11.77
C ARG A 13 5.27 -8.39 -11.44
N ASP A 14 4.50 -9.43 -11.72
CA ASP A 14 4.90 -10.83 -11.61
C ASP A 14 4.85 -11.46 -13.02
N GLY A 15 6.01 -11.54 -13.66
CA GLY A 15 6.13 -11.88 -15.08
C GLY A 15 5.39 -10.88 -15.98
N ASP A 16 4.31 -11.33 -16.61
CA ASP A 16 3.49 -10.51 -17.51
C ASP A 16 2.18 -10.01 -16.86
N ARG A 17 1.96 -10.29 -15.57
CA ARG A 17 0.73 -9.91 -14.86
C ARG A 17 1.00 -8.94 -13.72
N TRP A 18 0.04 -8.05 -13.49
CA TRP A 18 0.01 -7.20 -12.30
C TRP A 18 -0.72 -7.93 -11.18
N ARG A 19 -0.05 -8.10 -10.03
CA ARG A 19 -0.62 -8.79 -8.87
C ARG A 19 -0.71 -7.83 -7.70
N GLY A 20 -1.91 -7.71 -7.13
CA GLY A 20 -2.11 -6.99 -5.86
C GLY A 20 -1.40 -7.72 -4.74
N VAL A 21 -0.49 -7.03 -4.06
CA VAL A 21 0.30 -7.58 -2.95
C VAL A 21 -0.05 -6.97 -1.62
N ALA A 22 -0.52 -5.72 -1.62
CA ALA A 22 -0.94 -5.03 -0.41
C ALA A 22 -2.02 -3.98 -0.72
N VAL A 23 -2.65 -3.48 0.34
CA VAL A 23 -3.57 -2.34 0.26
C VAL A 23 -3.23 -1.26 1.27
N ILE A 24 -3.52 -0.03 0.89
CA ILE A 24 -3.54 1.15 1.74
C ILE A 24 -5.01 1.54 1.83
N ASP A 25 -5.65 1.19 2.93
CA ASP A 25 -7.07 1.47 3.17
C ASP A 25 -7.18 2.78 3.91
N GLY A 26 -7.74 3.82 3.28
CA GLY A 26 -7.91 5.14 3.88
C GLY A 26 -8.73 5.13 5.16
N ARG A 27 -9.55 4.09 5.41
CA ARG A 27 -10.31 3.93 6.66
C ARG A 27 -9.40 3.69 7.87
N ASN A 28 -8.15 3.27 7.65
CA ASN A 28 -7.16 3.06 8.70
C ASN A 28 -6.35 4.33 9.04
N TYR A 29 -6.57 5.43 8.33
CA TYR A 29 -5.83 6.68 8.52
C TYR A 29 -6.73 7.74 9.16
N PRO A 30 -6.17 8.60 10.03
CA PRO A 30 -6.95 9.63 10.73
C PRO A 30 -7.42 10.75 9.79
N ASP A 31 -6.71 10.99 8.69
CA ASP A 31 -6.97 12.07 7.75
C ASP A 31 -6.39 11.77 6.36
N ARG A 32 -6.76 12.61 5.39
CA ARG A 32 -6.33 12.45 3.99
C ARG A 32 -4.82 12.59 3.80
N ALA A 33 -4.17 13.51 4.50
CA ALA A 33 -2.74 13.73 4.35
C ALA A 33 -1.94 12.52 4.84
N SER A 34 -2.37 11.90 5.94
CA SER A 34 -1.80 10.65 6.46
C SER A 34 -1.94 9.50 5.45
N PHE A 35 -3.08 9.41 4.76
CA PHE A 35 -3.29 8.44 3.68
C PHE A 35 -2.36 8.72 2.49
N ASP A 36 -2.32 9.96 1.99
CA ASP A 36 -1.49 10.34 0.85
C ASP A 36 -0.01 10.10 1.14
N GLN A 37 0.45 10.37 2.37
CA GLN A 37 1.81 10.04 2.81
C GLN A 37 2.11 8.55 2.73
N ALA A 38 1.18 7.68 3.15
CA ALA A 38 1.37 6.23 3.05
C ALA A 38 1.41 5.75 1.59
N VAL A 39 0.62 6.38 0.70
CA VAL A 39 0.64 6.10 -0.74
C VAL A 39 1.98 6.49 -1.35
N MET A 40 2.50 7.68 -1.01
CA MET A 40 3.81 8.13 -1.45
C MET A 40 4.93 7.23 -0.90
N ASP A 41 4.91 6.89 0.39
CA ASP A 41 5.85 5.95 1.02
C ASP A 41 5.90 4.61 0.29
N ALA A 42 4.74 4.10 -0.14
CA ALA A 42 4.66 2.88 -0.92
C ALA A 42 5.33 3.00 -2.29
N PHE A 43 5.07 4.11 -2.98
CA PHE A 43 5.68 4.38 -4.27
C PHE A 43 7.22 4.51 -4.16
N ASP A 44 7.70 5.32 -3.22
CA ASP A 44 9.13 5.53 -2.97
C ASP A 44 9.82 4.22 -2.60
N THR A 45 9.28 3.45 -1.64
CA THR A 45 9.87 2.17 -1.22
C THR A 45 10.01 1.19 -2.39
N LEU A 46 8.98 1.08 -3.25
CA LEU A 46 9.02 0.18 -4.40
C LEU A 46 10.00 0.68 -5.47
N ALA A 47 10.11 2.00 -5.66
CA ALA A 47 11.06 2.62 -6.56
C ALA A 47 12.51 2.41 -6.09
N GLU A 48 12.79 2.59 -4.80
CA GLU A 48 14.10 2.32 -4.18
C GLU A 48 14.53 0.86 -4.36
N LEU A 49 13.60 -0.07 -4.16
CA LEU A 49 13.82 -1.51 -4.37
C LEU A 49 13.82 -1.91 -5.85
N ARG A 50 13.59 -0.98 -6.76
CA ARG A 50 13.46 -1.20 -8.21
C ARG A 50 12.43 -2.27 -8.57
N ILE A 51 11.38 -2.38 -7.77
CA ILE A 51 10.27 -3.32 -8.00
C ILE A 51 9.28 -2.64 -8.95
N PRO A 52 9.06 -3.19 -10.16
CA PRO A 52 8.06 -2.64 -11.07
C PRO A 52 6.69 -2.74 -10.41
N SER A 53 6.09 -1.59 -10.14
CA SER A 53 4.86 -1.48 -9.37
C SER A 53 3.92 -0.44 -9.96
N GLN A 54 2.63 -0.59 -9.65
CA GLN A 54 1.61 0.39 -9.95
C GLN A 54 0.63 0.47 -8.77
N LEU A 55 0.10 1.67 -8.56
CA LEU A 55 -0.86 1.95 -7.50
C LEU A 55 -2.24 2.15 -8.14
N ALA A 56 -3.19 1.30 -7.77
CA ALA A 56 -4.55 1.36 -8.29
C ALA A 56 -5.50 1.84 -7.18
N THR A 57 -5.92 3.10 -7.28
CA THR A 57 -6.83 3.72 -6.31
C THR A 57 -8.28 3.52 -6.72
N ARG A 58 -9.13 3.27 -5.72
CA ARG A 58 -10.59 3.17 -5.86
C ARG A 58 -11.27 3.79 -4.65
N ASP A 59 -12.52 4.24 -4.83
CA ASP A 59 -13.38 4.59 -3.71
C ASP A 59 -13.89 3.34 -2.99
N VAL A 60 -13.97 3.41 -1.67
CA VAL A 60 -14.57 2.39 -0.82
C VAL A 60 -15.52 3.03 0.19
N THR A 61 -16.57 2.30 0.51
CA THR A 61 -17.53 2.69 1.53
C THR A 61 -17.21 2.02 2.87
N ALA A 62 -17.68 2.60 3.97
CA ALA A 62 -17.53 2.01 5.30
C ALA A 62 -18.21 0.63 5.43
N THR A 63 -19.20 0.33 4.59
CA THR A 63 -19.95 -0.93 4.59
C THR A 63 -19.32 -2.04 3.74
N GLU A 64 -18.31 -1.72 2.94
CA GLU A 64 -17.62 -2.72 2.14
C GLU A 64 -16.71 -3.60 2.99
N PRO A 65 -16.65 -4.91 2.69
CA PRO A 65 -15.78 -5.82 3.41
C PRO A 65 -14.31 -5.38 3.27
N PRO A 66 -13.48 -5.61 4.30
CA PRO A 66 -12.06 -5.31 4.23
C PRO A 66 -11.40 -6.14 3.11
N SER A 67 -10.37 -5.57 2.49
CA SER A 67 -9.58 -6.30 1.50
C SER A 67 -8.97 -7.56 2.13
N GLN A 68 -8.90 -8.64 1.35
CA GLN A 68 -8.19 -9.86 1.77
C GLN A 68 -6.67 -9.76 1.60
N LEU A 69 -6.18 -8.69 0.96
CA LEU A 69 -4.76 -8.40 0.86
C LEU A 69 -4.24 -7.82 2.17
N PRO A 70 -2.97 -8.07 2.52
CA PRO A 70 -2.36 -7.48 3.71
C PRO A 70 -2.26 -5.95 3.57
N ALA A 71 -2.17 -5.26 4.70
CA ALA A 71 -1.90 -3.82 4.72
C ALA A 71 -0.48 -3.54 4.18
N TRP A 72 -0.29 -2.38 3.52
CA TRP A 72 1.01 -1.94 3.01
C TRP A 72 2.11 -2.00 4.08
N TYR A 73 1.82 -1.53 5.30
CA TYR A 73 2.79 -1.52 6.39
C TYR A 73 3.32 -2.93 6.73
N ASP A 74 2.46 -3.96 6.70
CA ASP A 74 2.87 -5.33 6.97
C ASP A 74 3.61 -5.94 5.79
N TYR A 75 3.18 -5.64 4.56
CA TYR A 75 3.88 -6.08 3.36
C TYR A 75 5.29 -5.46 3.26
N ARG A 76 5.43 -4.17 3.58
CA ARG A 76 6.72 -3.46 3.58
C ARG A 76 7.74 -4.14 4.50
N LYS A 77 7.33 -4.63 5.67
CA LYS A 77 8.22 -5.39 6.57
C LYS A 77 8.78 -6.66 5.92
N THR A 78 8.05 -7.26 4.98
CA THR A 78 8.52 -8.42 4.20
C THR A 78 9.45 -8.04 3.06
N LEU A 79 9.36 -6.79 2.57
CA LEU A 79 10.22 -6.23 1.53
C LEU A 79 11.54 -5.69 2.07
N ALA A 80 11.58 -5.29 3.34
CA ALA A 80 12.79 -4.81 3.97
C ALA A 80 13.89 -5.88 3.83
N PRO A 81 15.04 -5.57 3.20
CA PRO A 81 16.16 -6.49 3.20
C PRO A 81 16.54 -6.73 4.67
N LYS A 82 16.80 -7.99 5.04
CA LYS A 82 17.58 -8.29 6.25
C LYS A 82 18.90 -7.53 6.15
N GLY A 83 18.99 -6.31 6.69
CA GLY A 83 20.20 -5.50 6.53
C GLY A 83 20.07 -3.98 6.66
N ALA A 84 18.90 -3.41 7.00
CA ALA A 84 18.81 -2.01 7.38
C ALA A 84 18.53 -1.90 8.89
N GLY A 85 19.56 -2.14 9.72
CA GLY A 85 19.43 -2.01 11.18
C GLY A 85 20.52 -2.69 12.03
N GLU A 86 21.76 -2.83 11.55
CA GLU A 86 22.93 -3.07 12.42
C GLU A 86 24.07 -2.12 11.98
N THR A 87 23.94 -0.86 12.40
CA THR A 87 24.99 0.16 12.55
C THR A 87 24.26 1.27 13.31
N GLU A 88 24.57 1.66 14.55
CA GLU A 88 25.76 1.53 15.41
C GLU A 88 25.33 1.46 16.89
#